data_AF-Q95II1-F1
#
_entry.id   AF-Q95II1-F1
#
_cell.length_a   1.000
_cell.length_b   1.000
_cell.length_c   1.000
_cell.angle_alpha   90.00
_cell.angle_beta   90.00
_cell.angle_gamma   90.00
#
_symmetry.space_group_name_H-M   'P 1'
#
loop_
_entity.id
_entity.type
_entity.pdbx_description
1 polymer ?
#
loop_
_entity_poly.entity_id
_entity_poly.type
_entity_poly.pdbx_seq_one_letter_code
_entity_poly.pdbx_strand_id
1 'polypeptide(L)'
;GVPEFISVGYVDSHPITTYDSVTRQKEPRAPWMAENLAPDHWERYTQLLRGWQQMFKVELKRLQRHYNHSGSHTYQRMIGCELLEDGSTTGFLQYAYDGQDFLIFNKDTLSWLAVDNVAHTIKQAWEANQHELLYQ
;
A
#
# COMPACT_ATOMS: atom_id res chain seq x y z
N GLY A 1 -21.09 -6.08 3.39
CA GLY A 1 -20.58 -4.71 3.19
C GLY A 1 -19.11 -4.79 2.82
N VAL A 2 -18.53 -3.70 2.32
CA VAL A 2 -17.08 -3.62 2.01
C VAL A 2 -16.32 -3.33 3.32
N PRO A 3 -15.28 -4.10 3.68
CA PRO A 3 -14.43 -3.79 4.84
C PRO A 3 -13.80 -2.39 4.72
N GLU A 4 -13.55 -1.72 5.84
CA GLU A 4 -12.91 -0.39 5.85
C GLU A 4 -11.49 -0.42 5.26
N PHE A 5 -10.79 -1.55 5.41
CA PHE A 5 -9.46 -1.75 4.87
C PHE A 5 -9.30 -3.18 4.36
N ILE A 6 -8.67 -3.32 3.21
CA ILE A 6 -8.27 -4.60 2.62
C ILE A 6 -6.82 -4.52 2.14
N SER A 7 -6.12 -5.65 2.22
CA SER A 7 -4.83 -5.84 1.56
C SER A 7 -4.83 -7.18 0.87
N VAL A 8 -4.40 -7.19 -0.39
CA VAL A 8 -4.35 -8.37 -1.24
C VAL A 8 -2.98 -8.44 -1.90
N GLY A 9 -2.50 -9.65 -2.11
CA GLY A 9 -1.22 -9.91 -2.77
C GLY A 9 -1.41 -10.85 -3.94
N TYR A 10 -0.64 -10.65 -5.01
CA TYR A 10 -0.69 -11.43 -6.24
C TYR A 10 0.70 -11.85 -6.67
N VAL A 11 0.80 -13.02 -7.29
CA VAL A 11 1.95 -13.46 -8.09
C VAL A 11 1.39 -13.92 -9.43
N ASP A 12 1.88 -13.35 -10.53
CA ASP A 12 1.40 -13.64 -11.89
C ASP A 12 -0.12 -13.60 -12.01
N SER A 13 -0.75 -12.56 -11.45
CA SER A 13 -2.22 -12.39 -11.37
C SER A 13 -2.99 -13.44 -10.54
N HIS A 14 -2.31 -14.38 -9.88
CA HIS A 14 -2.91 -15.33 -8.95
C HIS A 14 -2.95 -14.74 -7.53
N PRO A 15 -4.11 -14.68 -6.87
CA PRO A 15 -4.18 -14.23 -5.48
C PRO A 15 -3.40 -15.17 -4.55
N ILE A 16 -2.49 -14.61 -3.75
CA ILE A 16 -1.64 -15.38 -2.84
C ILE A 16 -1.90 -15.07 -1.37
N THR A 17 -2.36 -13.85 -1.05
CA THR A 17 -2.64 -13.44 0.32
C THR A 17 -3.83 -12.50 0.39
N THR A 18 -4.53 -12.53 1.53
CA THR A 18 -5.63 -11.62 1.85
C THR A 18 -5.45 -11.06 3.27
N TYR A 19 -6.05 -9.92 3.53
CA TYR A 19 -6.33 -9.36 4.85
C TYR A 19 -7.53 -8.44 4.73
N ASP A 20 -8.41 -8.44 5.73
CA ASP A 20 -9.47 -7.44 5.85
C ASP A 20 -9.60 -6.94 7.30
N SER A 21 -10.22 -5.76 7.44
CA SER A 21 -10.39 -5.10 8.74
C SER A 21 -11.36 -5.80 9.69
N VAL A 22 -12.13 -6.80 9.22
CA VAL A 22 -13.11 -7.55 10.03
C VAL A 22 -12.43 -8.74 10.70
N THR A 23 -11.75 -9.59 9.93
CA THR A 23 -11.00 -10.75 10.43
C THR A 23 -9.70 -10.34 11.11
N ARG A 24 -9.08 -9.26 10.62
CA ARG A 24 -7.80 -8.71 11.10
C ARG A 24 -6.69 -9.77 11.13
N GLN A 25 -6.69 -10.67 10.16
CA GLN A 25 -5.70 -11.73 9.97
C GLN A 25 -5.23 -11.75 8.52
N LYS A 26 -3.92 -11.96 8.32
CA LYS A 26 -3.37 -12.21 6.99
C LYS A 26 -3.42 -13.71 6.72
N GLU A 27 -4.09 -14.10 5.65
CA GLU A 27 -4.30 -15.51 5.32
C GLU A 27 -3.75 -15.84 3.92
N PRO A 28 -3.25 -17.07 3.70
CA PRO A 28 -2.92 -17.56 2.38
C PRO A 28 -4.18 -17.70 1.52
N ARG A 29 -4.03 -17.44 0.22
CA ARG A 29 -5.05 -17.73 -0.80
C ARG A 29 -4.64 -18.84 -1.78
N ALA A 30 -3.44 -19.38 -1.63
CA ALA A 30 -2.93 -20.51 -2.39
C ALA A 30 -2.30 -21.57 -1.46
N PRO A 31 -2.44 -22.89 -1.74
CA PRO A 31 -1.89 -23.95 -0.88
C PRO A 31 -0.38 -23.84 -0.68
N TRP A 32 0.35 -23.55 -1.74
CA TRP A 32 1.81 -23.42 -1.69
C TRP A 32 2.28 -22.25 -0.80
N MET A 33 1.47 -21.21 -0.61
CA MET A 33 1.79 -20.14 0.36
C MET A 33 1.65 -20.63 1.80
N ALA A 34 0.68 -21.50 2.08
CA ALA A 34 0.44 -22.02 3.43
C ALA A 34 1.58 -22.94 3.91
N GLU A 35 2.22 -23.66 2.99
CA GLU A 35 3.15 -24.74 3.30
C GLU A 35 4.63 -24.35 3.26
N ASN A 36 5.01 -23.28 2.54
CA ASN A 36 6.41 -23.00 2.20
C ASN A 36 7.00 -21.77 2.91
N LEU A 37 6.35 -21.24 3.95
CA LEU A 37 6.77 -20.01 4.63
C LEU A 37 7.24 -20.27 6.05
N ALA A 38 8.06 -19.34 6.56
CA ALA A 38 8.54 -19.38 7.93
C ALA A 38 7.36 -19.41 8.94
N PRO A 39 7.49 -20.10 10.08
CA PRO A 39 6.39 -20.26 11.05
C PRO A 39 5.79 -18.93 11.55
N ASP A 40 6.60 -17.87 11.64
CA ASP A 40 6.20 -16.55 12.13
C ASP A 40 5.68 -15.61 11.02
N HIS A 41 5.74 -16.02 9.75
CA HIS A 41 5.40 -15.19 8.59
C HIS A 41 4.01 -14.56 8.74
N TRP A 42 2.99 -15.38 8.98
CA TRP A 42 1.60 -14.92 9.01
C TRP A 42 1.32 -13.97 10.16
N GLU A 43 1.83 -14.27 11.36
CA GLU A 43 1.64 -13.41 12.52
C GLU A 43 2.37 -12.07 12.33
N ARG A 44 3.64 -12.10 11.88
CA ARG A 44 4.43 -10.89 11.63
C ARG A 44 3.72 -9.95 10.65
N TYR A 45 3.27 -10.48 9.51
CA TYR A 45 2.61 -9.65 8.50
C TYR A 45 1.17 -9.29 8.88
N THR A 46 0.50 -10.07 9.74
CA THR A 46 -0.78 -9.67 10.34
C THR A 46 -0.61 -8.43 11.22
N GLN A 47 0.42 -8.40 12.08
CA GLN A 47 0.69 -7.24 12.93
C GLN A 47 1.08 -6.01 12.11
N LEU A 48 1.89 -6.20 11.06
CA LEU A 48 2.19 -5.15 10.10
C LEU A 48 0.90 -4.58 9.51
N LEU A 49 0.03 -5.43 8.94
CA LEU A 49 -1.20 -4.97 8.28
C LEU A 49 -2.20 -4.29 9.23
N ARG A 50 -2.20 -4.66 10.52
CA ARG A 50 -2.97 -3.93 11.55
C ARG A 50 -2.45 -2.51 11.76
N GLY A 51 -1.14 -2.31 11.75
CA GLY A 51 -0.53 -0.98 11.79
C GLY A 51 -0.87 -0.17 10.54
N TRP A 52 -0.78 -0.81 9.37
CA TRP A 52 -1.13 -0.18 8.09
C TRP A 52 -2.59 0.22 8.01
N GLN A 53 -3.51 -0.61 8.48
CA GLN A 53 -4.93 -0.29 8.59
C GLN A 53 -5.15 1.01 9.37
N GLN A 54 -4.50 1.17 10.52
CA GLN A 54 -4.63 2.38 11.34
C GLN A 54 -4.00 3.60 10.65
N MET A 55 -2.84 3.43 10.02
CA MET A 55 -2.17 4.51 9.29
C MET A 55 -3.02 5.00 8.10
N PHE A 56 -3.55 4.09 7.27
CA PHE A 56 -4.39 4.44 6.13
C PHE A 56 -5.67 5.17 6.54
N LYS A 57 -6.25 4.80 7.69
CA LYS A 57 -7.40 5.52 8.26
C LYS A 57 -7.07 6.96 8.64
N VAL A 58 -5.87 7.21 9.17
CA VAL A 58 -5.41 8.56 9.52
C VAL A 58 -5.12 9.36 8.25
N GLU A 59 -4.41 8.79 7.29
CA GLU A 59 -4.08 9.45 6.02
C GLU A 59 -5.32 9.75 5.19
N LEU A 60 -6.30 8.83 5.10
CA LEU A 60 -7.56 9.10 4.40
C LEU A 60 -8.30 10.31 5.01
N LYS A 61 -8.37 10.40 6.34
CA LYS A 61 -8.97 11.56 7.03
C LYS A 61 -8.17 12.84 6.82
N ARG A 62 -6.85 12.76 6.66
CA ARG A 62 -5.99 13.91 6.38
C ARG A 62 -6.22 14.42 4.96
N LEU A 63 -6.28 13.52 3.98
CA LEU A 63 -6.60 13.83 2.59
C LEU A 63 -7.98 14.49 2.47
N GLN A 64 -9.00 13.92 3.12
CA GLN A 64 -10.34 14.51 3.13
C GLN A 64 -10.36 15.96 3.62
N ARG A 65 -9.56 16.29 4.66
CA ARG A 65 -9.45 17.67 5.15
C ARG A 65 -8.75 18.58 4.15
N HIS A 66 -7.64 18.12 3.56
CA HIS A 66 -6.88 18.93 2.59
C HIS A 66 -7.70 19.25 1.33
N TYR A 67 -8.52 18.31 0.87
CA TYR A 67 -9.42 18.52 -0.27
C TYR A 67 -10.78 19.13 0.10
N ASN A 68 -11.04 19.39 1.39
CA ASN A 68 -12.37 19.81 1.89
C ASN A 68 -13.51 18.85 1.47
N HIS A 69 -13.21 17.56 1.40
CA HIS A 69 -14.11 16.49 1.03
C HIS A 69 -14.90 15.95 2.23
N SER A 70 -16.11 15.45 1.97
CA SER A 70 -16.98 14.83 2.99
C SER A 70 -17.65 13.57 2.43
N GLY A 71 -18.04 12.64 3.31
CA GLY A 71 -18.60 11.35 2.89
C GLY A 71 -17.54 10.26 2.71
N SER A 72 -17.82 9.29 1.84
CA SER A 72 -16.97 8.13 1.60
C SER A 72 -15.97 8.40 0.48
N HIS A 73 -14.70 8.13 0.77
CA HIS A 73 -13.57 8.31 -0.14
C HIS A 73 -12.65 7.10 -0.05
N THR A 74 -11.75 6.95 -1.02
CA THR A 74 -10.80 5.83 -1.07
C THR A 74 -9.37 6.32 -1.09
N TYR A 75 -8.49 5.62 -0.39
CA TYR A 75 -7.04 5.82 -0.46
C TYR A 75 -6.39 4.46 -0.66
N GLN A 76 -5.64 4.32 -1.74
CA GLN A 76 -5.13 3.05 -2.22
C GLN A 76 -3.62 3.15 -2.37
N ARG A 77 -2.93 2.02 -2.15
CA ARG A 77 -1.52 1.88 -2.44
C ARG A 77 -1.30 0.60 -3.23
N MET A 78 -0.53 0.72 -4.30
CA MET A 78 -0.04 -0.41 -5.08
C MET A 78 1.48 -0.45 -4.98
N ILE A 79 2.03 -1.61 -4.63
CA ILE A 79 3.47 -1.85 -4.57
C ILE A 79 3.74 -3.22 -5.14
N GLY A 80 4.81 -3.35 -5.92
CA GLY A 80 5.18 -4.62 -6.52
C GLY A 80 6.45 -4.53 -7.35
N CYS A 81 6.82 -5.70 -7.87
CA CYS A 81 7.93 -5.86 -8.79
C CYS A 81 7.54 -6.83 -9.91
N GLU A 82 8.29 -6.76 -11.00
CA GLU A 82 8.14 -7.62 -12.17
C GLU A 82 9.53 -8.08 -12.60
N LEU A 83 9.64 -9.37 -12.92
CA LEU A 83 10.81 -9.97 -13.54
C LEU A 83 10.53 -10.11 -15.04
N LEU A 84 11.32 -9.45 -15.86
CA LEU A 84 11.16 -9.41 -17.31
C LEU A 84 11.84 -10.62 -17.98
N GLU A 85 11.50 -10.89 -19.24
CA GLU A 85 12.01 -12.03 -20.00
C GLU A 85 13.55 -12.02 -20.18
N ASP A 86 14.14 -10.83 -20.20
CA ASP A 86 15.60 -10.63 -20.29
C ASP A 86 16.31 -10.80 -18.93
N GLY A 87 15.57 -11.15 -17.88
CA GLY A 87 16.06 -11.32 -16.51
C GLY A 87 16.21 -10.02 -15.74
N SER A 88 15.92 -8.86 -16.34
CA SER A 88 15.92 -7.58 -15.63
C SER A 88 14.69 -7.46 -14.72
N THR A 89 14.79 -6.61 -13.69
CA THR A 89 13.69 -6.37 -12.74
C THR A 89 13.23 -4.93 -12.78
N THR A 90 11.92 -4.75 -12.67
CA THR A 90 11.31 -3.45 -12.43
C THR A 90 10.39 -3.49 -11.21
N GLY A 91 9.96 -2.33 -10.77
CA GLY A 91 9.09 -2.19 -9.62
C GLY A 91 8.32 -0.88 -9.66
N PHE A 92 7.24 -0.87 -8.91
CA PHE A 92 6.34 0.27 -8.80
C PHE A 92 5.92 0.44 -7.35
N LEU A 93 5.72 1.70 -6.97
CA LEU A 93 5.10 2.09 -5.73
C LEU A 93 4.28 3.35 -6.03
N GLN A 94 2.96 3.24 -5.90
CA GLN A 94 2.04 4.33 -6.19
C GLN A 94 0.90 4.37 -5.19
N TYR A 95 0.41 5.57 -4.96
CA TYR A 95 -0.75 5.87 -4.15
C TYR A 95 -1.82 6.53 -5.02
N ALA A 96 -3.08 6.24 -4.74
CA ALA A 96 -4.23 6.81 -5.41
C ALA A 96 -5.27 7.29 -4.40
N TYR A 97 -5.98 8.37 -4.74
CA TYR A 97 -7.09 8.92 -3.97
C TYR A 97 -8.31 9.02 -4.89
N ASP A 98 -9.43 8.43 -4.47
CA ASP A 98 -10.65 8.33 -5.28
C ASP A 98 -10.44 7.74 -6.69
N GLY A 99 -9.56 6.74 -6.78
CA GLY A 99 -9.23 6.03 -8.01
C GLY A 99 -8.37 6.82 -9.00
N GLN A 100 -7.92 8.02 -8.64
CA GLN A 100 -6.97 8.82 -9.42
C GLN A 100 -5.58 8.69 -8.80
N ASP A 101 -4.54 8.69 -9.64
CA ASP A 101 -3.15 8.74 -9.18
C ASP A 101 -2.95 9.93 -8.24
N PHE A 102 -2.14 9.75 -7.20
CA PHE A 102 -1.90 10.75 -6.18
C PHE A 102 -0.40 10.99 -5.96
N LEU A 103 0.35 9.93 -5.64
CA LEU A 103 1.81 9.96 -5.50
C LEU A 103 2.40 8.75 -6.20
N ILE A 104 3.39 8.96 -7.07
CA ILE A 104 4.06 7.89 -7.82
C ILE A 104 5.55 7.95 -7.52
N PHE A 105 6.12 6.84 -7.07
CA PHE A 105 7.55 6.77 -6.79
C PHE A 105 8.34 6.57 -8.09
N ASN A 106 9.26 7.49 -8.37
CA ASN A 106 10.24 7.35 -9.43
C ASN A 106 11.51 6.72 -8.85
N LYS A 107 11.74 5.44 -9.18
CA LYS A 107 12.90 4.67 -8.72
C LYS A 107 14.23 5.17 -9.31
N ASP A 108 14.22 5.76 -10.50
CA ASP A 108 15.43 6.20 -11.20
C ASP A 108 15.99 7.48 -10.57
N THR A 109 15.09 8.35 -10.12
CA THR A 109 15.45 9.62 -9.45
C THR A 109 15.34 9.55 -7.93
N LEU A 110 14.89 8.42 -7.37
CA LEU A 110 14.60 8.23 -5.94
C LEU A 110 13.72 9.35 -5.36
N SER A 111 12.67 9.72 -6.07
CA SER A 111 11.82 10.84 -5.69
C SER A 111 10.34 10.60 -6.03
N TRP A 112 9.46 11.36 -5.39
CA TRP A 112 8.03 11.27 -5.64
C TRP A 112 7.57 12.24 -6.72
N LEU A 113 6.81 11.73 -7.68
CA LEU A 113 5.94 12.54 -8.53
C LEU A 113 4.63 12.79 -7.78
N ALA A 114 4.29 14.06 -7.58
CA ALA A 114 3.03 14.50 -6.99
C ALA A 114 2.12 15.04 -8.09
N VAL A 115 0.89 14.55 -8.17
CA VAL A 115 -0.02 14.91 -9.28
C VAL A 115 -0.68 16.27 -9.12
N ASP A 116 -0.83 16.75 -7.87
CA ASP A 116 -1.50 18.01 -7.55
C ASP A 116 -0.86 18.71 -6.33
N ASN A 117 -1.42 19.85 -5.94
CA ASN A 117 -0.90 20.68 -4.84
C ASN A 117 -1.02 20.00 -3.46
N VAL A 118 -2.04 19.19 -3.23
CA VAL A 118 -2.22 18.46 -1.97
C VAL A 118 -1.21 17.31 -1.90
N ALA A 119 -1.03 16.57 -2.99
CA ALA A 119 0.02 15.57 -3.15
C ALA A 119 1.41 16.19 -2.93
N HIS A 120 1.65 17.38 -3.48
CA HIS A 120 2.93 18.08 -3.30
C HIS A 120 3.20 18.42 -1.82
N THR A 121 2.16 18.89 -1.11
CA THR A 121 2.25 19.19 0.33
C THR A 121 2.57 17.93 1.14
N ILE A 122 1.92 16.80 0.82
CA ILE A 122 2.16 15.53 1.51
C ILE A 122 3.55 14.97 1.19
N LYS A 123 3.96 15.03 -0.09
CA LYS A 123 5.32 14.67 -0.52
C LYS A 123 6.39 15.39 0.32
N GLN A 124 6.28 16.72 0.44
CA GLN A 124 7.25 17.51 1.22
C GLN A 124 7.31 17.06 2.68
N ALA A 125 6.17 16.73 3.29
CA ALA A 125 6.12 16.22 4.65
C ALA A 125 6.79 14.85 4.79
N TRP A 126 6.58 13.93 3.84
CA TRP A 126 7.23 12.62 3.84
C TRP A 126 8.75 12.72 3.65
N GLU A 127 9.19 13.56 2.71
CA GLU A 127 10.63 13.76 2.42
C GLU A 127 11.36 14.44 3.59
N ALA A 128 10.69 15.33 4.33
CA ALA A 128 11.24 15.93 5.55
C ALA A 128 11.34 14.93 6.71
N ASN A 129 10.43 13.95 6.76
CA ASN A 129 10.39 12.91 7.78
C ASN A 129 11.06 11.62 7.28
N GLN A 130 12.38 11.65 7.05
CA GLN A 130 13.17 10.51 6.52
C GLN A 130 12.92 9.15 7.21
N HIS A 131 12.39 9.13 8.44
CA HIS A 131 11.98 7.90 9.14
C HIS A 131 10.77 7.19 8.52
N GLU A 132 9.88 7.88 7.81
CA GLU A 132 8.72 7.27 7.14
C GLU A 132 9.10 6.50 5.87
N LEU A 133 10.25 6.80 5.26
CA LEU A 133 10.77 6.10 4.09
C LEU A 133 11.41 4.74 4.43
N LEU A 134 11.80 4.52 5.70
CA LEU A 134 12.45 3.28 6.15
C LEU A 134 11.48 2.09 6.28
N TYR A 135 10.18 2.33 6.14
CA TYR A 135 9.12 1.32 6.25
C TYR A 135 8.23 1.20 5.01
N GLN A 136 8.59 1.89 3.92
CA GLN A 136 7.97 1.73 2.59
C GLN A 136 8.69 0.66 1.79
#